data_AF-A0A2H6LLP4-F1
#
_entry.id   AF-A0A2H6LLP4-F1
#
_cell.length_a   1.000
_cell.length_b   1.000
_cell.length_c   1.000
_cell.angle_alpha   90.00
_cell.angle_beta   90.00
_cell.angle_gamma   90.00
#
_symmetry.space_group_name_H-M   'P 1'
#
loop_
_entity.id
_entity.type
_entity.pdbx_description
1 polymer ?
#
loop_
_entity_poly.entity_id
_entity_poly.type
_entity_poly.pdbx_seq_one_letter_code
_entity_poly.pdbx_strand_id
1 'polypeptide(L)'
;MELPGRYRVIRLLSDKTGFGKVYEAYTKDMPKILKVLREDLSADAAAIKIFQQEATVLGQLHHPGIPKVDGYFQYQTRNGLILHCVAKEKIDGLDLEQWMNKQQYRPISQTQAIAWLQQLVEILNLVHSKQYLHQNIQPANIKLRSNGQLVLVDFGTSIEVVKQYLAQFSHSGEMTSVISSGYSALEQMKGQAVPQSDFFALGRTFTFLLTGRHPLDMYDARKNLLQWRDFVSHVSPTLLDLIDWLMATDIEKRPKTAQEILRQLGEIEQQKVSSNIVNHLQERQFLPTIVKTEIKEQLPLIALLAALMMSLSLIGFMALGMRSPKFSALITQSQASDRKGKIDFFTYQEGRDSQGKTAEFSIAILSTEYKWLLNSTFQIKHNDQVVSLDFLKLNLEQDGIQKIMEYPTEIISVGTATCEGNLAVAQRRSLERAKQVQMLAQKLFKNTSSVKGYRLLNLGQFQQNKCPSNQDITAYQRSIIIIGVRKKSKGVILDEALRDRFINQPFADFKLDDYSLGSVDKFATIPQPIVIPIKK
;
A
#
# COMPACT_ATOMS: atom_id res chain seq x y z
N MET A 1 25.26 18.50 17.02
CA MET A 1 25.84 19.30 15.92
C MET A 1 25.00 20.56 15.79
N GLU A 2 25.62 21.75 15.80
CA GLU A 2 24.92 23.02 15.57
C GLU A 2 25.16 23.48 14.14
N LEU A 3 24.08 23.61 13.38
CA LEU A 3 24.11 24.10 12.01
C LEU A 3 23.68 25.56 12.00
N PRO A 4 24.25 26.35 11.09
CA PRO A 4 25.16 27.47 11.37
C PRO A 4 24.96 28.14 12.76
N GLY A 5 25.34 27.46 13.85
CA GLY A 5 25.25 28.00 15.22
C GLY A 5 23.83 28.34 15.72
N ARG A 6 22.79 27.90 15.01
CA ARG A 6 21.38 28.25 15.30
C ARG A 6 20.47 27.03 15.47
N TYR A 7 20.77 25.93 14.79
CA TYR A 7 19.96 24.72 14.79
C TYR A 7 20.75 23.58 15.44
N ARG A 8 20.36 23.21 16.65
CA ARG A 8 20.91 22.03 17.34
C ARG A 8 20.22 20.78 16.84
N VAL A 9 20.89 20.00 15.99
CA VAL A 9 20.39 18.72 15.48
C VAL A 9 20.36 17.69 16.61
N ILE A 10 19.20 17.05 16.79
CA ILE A 10 18.95 16.08 17.87
C ILE A 10 19.03 14.65 17.35
N ARG A 11 18.26 14.32 16.32
CA ARG A 11 18.20 12.98 15.74
C ARG A 11 17.75 12.99 14.28
N LEU A 12 18.15 11.95 13.56
CA LEU A 12 17.61 11.63 12.24
C LEU A 12 16.19 11.08 12.39
N LEU A 13 15.25 11.64 11.62
CA LEU A 13 13.86 11.17 11.55
C LEU A 13 13.64 10.27 10.34
N SER A 14 14.27 10.60 9.21
CA SER A 14 14.20 9.80 7.98
C SER A 14 15.43 10.04 7.11
N ASP A 15 16.00 8.97 6.57
CA ASP A 15 17.02 8.99 5.52
C ASP A 15 16.50 8.46 4.18
N LYS A 16 15.20 8.10 4.10
CA LYS A 16 14.58 7.44 2.94
C LYS A 16 13.70 8.38 2.09
N THR A 17 13.65 9.66 2.43
CA THR A 17 12.80 10.66 1.76
C THR A 17 13.50 11.21 0.51
N GLY A 18 13.46 10.45 -0.58
CA GLY A 18 13.91 10.85 -1.92
C GLY A 18 15.24 11.63 -1.93
N PHE A 19 15.14 12.95 -2.11
CA PHE A 19 16.27 13.86 -2.29
C PHE A 19 17.02 14.25 -1.01
N GLY A 20 16.48 13.97 0.19
CA GLY A 20 17.03 14.53 1.43
C GLY A 20 16.87 13.67 2.67
N LYS A 21 17.74 13.90 3.64
CA LYS A 21 17.64 13.40 5.01
C LYS A 21 16.85 14.41 5.85
N VAL A 22 15.94 13.93 6.69
CA VAL A 22 15.10 14.76 7.57
C VAL A 22 15.53 14.54 9.01
N TYR A 23 15.81 15.63 9.71
CA TYR A 23 16.25 15.64 11.09
C TYR A 23 15.30 16.44 11.97
N GLU A 24 15.24 16.05 13.24
CA GLU A 24 14.71 16.88 14.31
C GLU A 24 15.84 17.79 14.81
N ALA A 25 15.56 19.09 14.88
CA ALA A 25 16.48 20.10 15.38
C ALA A 25 15.77 21.05 16.36
N TYR A 26 16.53 21.85 17.10
CA TYR A 26 16.00 22.89 17.98
C TYR A 26 16.65 24.24 17.66
N THR A 27 15.89 25.31 17.75
CA THR A 27 16.40 26.69 17.72
C THR A 27 15.71 27.50 18.81
N LYS A 28 16.47 28.11 19.72
CA LYS A 28 15.93 28.84 20.89
C LYS A 28 14.83 28.05 21.63
N ASP A 29 15.12 26.78 21.93
CA ASP A 29 14.21 25.80 22.56
C ASP A 29 12.92 25.45 21.80
N MET A 30 12.76 25.95 20.56
CA MET A 30 11.65 25.57 19.69
C MET A 30 12.05 24.41 18.77
N PRO A 31 11.24 23.33 18.69
CA PRO A 31 11.53 22.21 17.81
C PRO A 31 11.32 22.59 16.33
N LYS A 32 12.18 22.05 15.47
CA LYS A 32 12.24 22.29 14.03
C LYS A 32 12.44 20.98 13.28
N ILE A 33 11.97 20.98 12.04
CA ILE A 33 12.35 19.99 11.04
C ILE A 33 13.46 20.61 10.21
N LEU A 34 14.59 19.92 10.15
CA LEU A 34 15.71 20.27 9.30
C LEU A 34 15.83 19.22 8.19
N LYS A 35 15.52 19.64 6.96
CA LYS A 35 15.73 18.82 5.77
C LYS A 35 17.10 19.16 5.19
N VAL A 36 17.92 18.16 4.94
CA VAL A 36 19.27 18.29 4.40
C VAL A 36 19.34 17.49 3.10
N LEU A 37 19.73 18.13 2.01
CA LEU A 37 19.92 17.47 0.72
C LEU A 37 21.00 16.39 0.86
N ARG A 38 20.80 15.23 0.23
CA ARG A 38 21.79 14.17 0.29
C ARG A 38 23.11 14.61 -0.31
N GLU A 39 24.20 14.07 0.22
CA GLU A 39 25.56 14.49 -0.13
C GLU A 39 25.87 14.18 -1.61
N ASP A 40 25.36 13.06 -2.13
CA ASP A 40 25.47 12.67 -3.54
C ASP A 40 24.71 13.59 -4.50
N LEU A 41 23.83 14.47 -3.98
CA LEU A 41 23.06 15.45 -4.73
C LEU A 41 23.50 16.90 -4.45
N SER A 42 24.52 17.09 -3.60
CA SER A 42 24.94 18.42 -3.12
C SER A 42 25.44 19.37 -4.21
N ALA A 43 25.86 18.85 -5.37
CA ALA A 43 26.27 19.65 -6.52
C ALA A 43 25.20 19.72 -7.63
N ASP A 44 24.05 19.08 -7.45
CA ASP A 44 23.01 19.01 -8.47
C ASP A 44 22.10 20.24 -8.43
N ALA A 45 22.15 21.07 -9.47
CA ALA A 45 21.40 22.31 -9.54
C ALA A 45 19.88 22.11 -9.47
N ALA A 46 19.35 21.01 -10.03
CA ALA A 46 17.92 20.73 -10.01
C ALA A 46 17.47 20.25 -8.62
N ALA A 47 18.27 19.40 -7.95
CA ALA A 47 18.00 18.96 -6.59
C ALA A 47 18.09 20.12 -5.57
N ILE A 48 19.07 21.01 -5.74
CA ILE A 48 19.20 22.24 -4.94
C ILE A 48 17.97 23.14 -5.15
N LYS A 49 17.52 23.29 -6.40
CA LYS A 49 16.34 24.11 -6.74
C LYS A 49 15.08 23.61 -6.04
N ILE A 50 14.90 22.30 -5.87
CA ILE A 50 13.77 21.73 -5.12
C ILE A 50 13.74 22.27 -3.67
N PHE A 51 14.89 22.28 -2.99
CA PHE A 51 15.00 22.78 -1.62
C PHE A 51 14.77 24.29 -1.51
N GLN A 52 15.37 25.05 -2.42
CA GLN A 52 15.17 26.50 -2.50
C GLN A 52 13.71 26.85 -2.77
N GLN A 53 13.05 26.09 -3.64
CA GLN A 53 11.66 26.28 -4.00
C GLN A 53 10.73 25.97 -2.84
N GLU A 54 10.96 24.88 -2.09
CA GLU A 54 10.21 24.58 -0.85
C GLU A 54 10.27 25.76 0.13
N ALA A 55 11.47 26.30 0.41
CA ALA A 55 11.62 27.43 1.30
C ALA A 55 10.95 28.71 0.76
N THR A 56 11.07 28.97 -0.54
CA THR A 56 10.46 30.13 -1.20
C THR A 56 8.93 30.08 -1.12
N VAL A 57 8.34 28.93 -1.45
CA VAL A 57 6.89 28.72 -1.43
C VAL A 57 6.35 28.88 -0.02
N LEU A 58 6.94 28.20 0.97
CA LEU A 58 6.51 28.33 2.36
C LEU A 58 6.67 29.75 2.90
N GLY A 59 7.70 30.50 2.46
CA GLY A 59 7.91 31.88 2.88
C GLY A 59 6.83 32.86 2.41
N GLN A 60 6.07 32.50 1.38
CA GLN A 60 4.97 33.32 0.84
C GLN A 60 3.59 32.93 1.38
N LEU A 61 3.48 31.78 2.05
CA LEU A 61 2.22 31.19 2.49
C LEU A 61 2.04 31.34 4.00
N HIS A 62 1.13 32.23 4.40
CA HIS A 62 0.82 32.49 5.81
C HIS A 62 -0.56 31.93 6.15
N HIS A 63 -0.59 30.73 6.75
CA HIS A 63 -1.82 30.06 7.16
C HIS A 63 -1.53 29.09 8.32
N PRO A 64 -2.41 28.92 9.32
CA PRO A 64 -2.15 28.01 10.44
C PRO A 64 -2.09 26.52 10.03
N GLY A 65 -2.70 26.19 8.89
CA GLY A 65 -2.59 24.87 8.25
C GLY A 65 -1.38 24.68 7.33
N ILE A 66 -0.41 25.60 7.34
CA ILE A 66 0.84 25.51 6.56
C ILE A 66 2.03 25.71 7.53
N PRO A 67 3.09 24.88 7.47
CA PRO A 67 4.25 25.03 8.34
C PRO A 67 4.96 26.36 8.13
N LYS A 68 5.37 27.02 9.21
CA LYS A 68 6.26 28.19 9.10
C LYS A 68 7.65 27.74 8.68
N VAL A 69 8.26 28.45 7.72
CA VAL A 69 9.65 28.18 7.30
C VAL A 69 10.59 29.21 7.91
N ASP A 70 11.75 28.76 8.39
CA ASP A 70 12.81 29.65 8.85
C ASP A 70 13.71 30.07 7.68
N GLY A 71 13.84 29.21 6.66
CA GLY A 71 14.47 29.52 5.38
C GLY A 71 15.33 28.39 4.84
N TYR A 72 15.87 28.64 3.66
CA TYR A 72 16.93 27.84 3.05
C TYR A 72 18.30 28.43 3.42
N PHE A 73 19.28 27.56 3.69
CA PHE A 73 20.66 27.97 3.93
C PHE A 73 21.65 26.88 3.51
N GLN A 74 22.88 27.30 3.27
CA GLN A 74 24.00 26.39 3.06
C GLN A 74 24.83 26.28 4.34
N TYR A 75 25.45 25.12 4.54
CA TYR A 75 26.39 24.91 5.64
C TYR A 75 27.61 24.13 5.13
N GLN A 76 28.80 24.69 5.30
CA GLN A 76 30.04 24.01 4.98
C GLN A 76 30.52 23.19 6.18
N THR A 77 30.69 21.89 5.99
CA THR A 77 31.23 20.99 7.01
C THR A 77 32.75 21.16 7.15
N ARG A 78 33.33 20.58 8.21
CA ARG A 78 34.78 20.64 8.46
C ARG A 78 35.63 19.99 7.36
N ASN A 79 35.08 19.02 6.64
CA ASN A 79 35.74 18.37 5.49
C ASN A 79 35.45 19.10 4.16
N GLY A 80 34.88 20.31 4.19
CA GLY A 80 34.68 21.15 3.02
C GLY A 80 33.40 20.88 2.22
N LEU A 81 32.58 19.90 2.61
CA LEU A 81 31.32 19.57 1.93
C LEU A 81 30.27 20.65 2.20
N ILE A 82 29.58 21.09 1.14
CA ILE A 82 28.48 22.06 1.23
C ILE A 82 27.16 21.29 1.38
N LEU A 83 26.50 21.48 2.52
CA LEU A 83 25.17 20.97 2.78
C LEU A 83 24.13 22.02 2.41
N HIS A 84 23.06 21.58 1.73
CA HIS A 84 21.91 22.40 1.40
C HIS A 84 20.76 22.05 2.35
N CYS A 85 20.26 23.05 3.08
CA CYS A 85 19.37 22.84 4.22
C CYS A 85 18.10 23.69 4.11
N VAL A 86 16.97 23.15 4.53
CA VAL A 86 15.72 23.88 4.78
C VAL A 86 15.29 23.62 6.22
N ALA A 87 15.15 24.69 7.00
CA ALA A 87 14.60 24.61 8.36
C ALA A 87 13.16 25.10 8.37
N LYS A 88 12.26 24.31 8.94
CA LYS A 88 10.83 24.62 9.06
C LYS A 88 10.28 24.18 10.42
N GLU A 89 9.08 24.65 10.73
CA GLU A 89 8.33 24.27 11.91
C GLU A 89 8.17 22.75 11.99
N LYS A 90 8.41 22.19 13.18
CA LYS A 90 7.99 20.82 13.47
C LYS A 90 6.53 20.83 13.85
N ILE A 91 5.72 20.11 13.08
CA ILE A 91 4.30 19.92 13.38
C ILE A 91 4.16 18.74 14.34
N ASP A 92 3.64 19.01 15.53
CA ASP A 92 3.30 17.96 16.49
C ASP A 92 1.99 17.28 16.09
N GLY A 93 1.99 15.94 16.15
CA GLY A 93 0.83 15.12 15.77
C GLY A 93 1.17 14.03 14.76
N LEU A 94 0.21 13.13 14.55
CA LEU A 94 0.31 12.07 13.54
C LEU A 94 -0.07 12.64 12.19
N ASP A 95 0.51 12.11 11.11
CA ASP A 95 -0.12 12.29 9.79
C ASP A 95 -1.39 11.44 9.68
N LEU A 96 -2.26 11.77 8.73
CA LEU A 96 -3.55 11.11 8.60
C LEU A 96 -3.43 9.62 8.24
N GLU A 97 -2.32 9.19 7.63
CA GLU A 97 -2.04 7.76 7.42
C GLU A 97 -1.78 7.05 8.75
N GLN A 98 -0.84 7.57 9.55
CA GLN A 98 -0.54 7.07 10.89
C GLN A 98 -1.76 7.14 11.82
N TRP A 99 -2.54 8.22 11.71
CA TRP A 99 -3.76 8.39 12.48
C TRP A 99 -4.80 7.32 12.11
N MET A 100 -5.07 7.10 10.82
CA MET A 100 -5.98 6.04 10.38
C MET A 100 -5.52 4.66 10.84
N ASN A 101 -4.23 4.36 10.76
CA ASN A 101 -3.68 3.11 11.27
C ASN A 101 -3.91 2.96 12.78
N LYS A 102 -3.69 4.03 13.56
CA LYS A 102 -4.00 4.05 15.01
C LYS A 102 -5.49 3.85 15.29
N GLN A 103 -6.37 4.34 14.42
CA GLN A 103 -7.82 4.10 14.47
C GLN A 103 -8.23 2.73 13.90
N GLN A 104 -7.29 1.83 13.60
CA GLN A 104 -7.56 0.53 12.97
C GLN A 104 -8.31 0.65 11.63
N TYR A 105 -8.03 1.72 10.88
CA TYR A 105 -8.66 2.05 9.60
C TYR A 105 -10.20 2.22 9.67
N ARG A 106 -10.74 2.61 10.83
CA ARG A 106 -12.15 2.98 10.94
C ARG A 106 -12.43 4.24 10.10
N PRO A 107 -13.48 4.23 9.27
CA PRO A 107 -13.89 5.41 8.51
C PRO A 107 -14.16 6.63 9.40
N ILE A 108 -13.80 7.81 8.90
CA ILE A 108 -14.21 9.06 9.55
C ILE A 108 -15.71 9.33 9.32
N SER A 109 -16.30 10.11 10.22
CA SER A 109 -17.70 10.54 10.08
C SER A 109 -17.85 11.60 8.98
N GLN A 110 -19.05 11.74 8.43
CA GLN A 110 -19.37 12.79 7.47
C GLN A 110 -19.05 14.20 8.02
N THR A 111 -19.41 14.48 9.27
CA THR A 111 -19.12 15.79 9.89
C THR A 111 -17.61 16.06 9.95
N GLN A 112 -16.82 15.04 10.30
CA GLN A 112 -15.36 15.15 10.31
C GLN A 112 -14.81 15.37 8.89
N ALA A 113 -15.36 14.65 7.91
CA ALA A 113 -14.93 14.75 6.53
C ALA A 113 -15.17 16.15 5.96
N ILE A 114 -16.36 16.73 6.18
CA ILE A 114 -16.69 18.10 5.76
C ILE A 114 -15.73 19.11 6.39
N ALA A 115 -15.54 19.06 7.71
CA ALA A 115 -14.67 19.99 8.43
C ALA A 115 -13.20 19.91 7.97
N TRP A 116 -12.70 18.70 7.73
CA TRP A 116 -11.34 18.50 7.23
C TRP A 116 -11.18 18.89 5.75
N LEU A 117 -12.19 18.61 4.93
CA LEU A 117 -12.16 18.97 3.51
C LEU A 117 -12.15 20.48 3.36
N GLN A 118 -12.99 21.19 4.13
CA GLN A 118 -12.99 22.65 4.16
C GLN A 118 -11.61 23.22 4.52
N GLN A 119 -10.98 22.77 5.61
CA GLN A 119 -9.65 23.25 6.01
C GLN A 119 -8.60 23.06 4.90
N LEU A 120 -8.61 21.90 4.23
CA LEU A 120 -7.66 21.61 3.15
C LEU A 120 -7.95 22.42 1.89
N VAL A 121 -9.22 22.64 1.54
CA VAL A 121 -9.60 23.48 0.40
C VAL A 121 -9.26 24.94 0.65
N GLU A 122 -9.41 25.45 1.88
CA GLU A 122 -8.96 26.80 2.26
C GLU A 122 -7.45 26.96 2.11
N ILE A 123 -6.67 25.95 2.52
CA ILE A 123 -5.22 25.90 2.29
C ILE A 123 -4.92 25.94 0.78
N LEU A 124 -5.58 25.10 -0.02
CA LEU A 124 -5.34 25.06 -1.47
C LEU A 124 -5.75 26.35 -2.17
N ASN A 125 -6.82 27.01 -1.71
CA ASN A 125 -7.19 28.32 -2.22
C ASN A 125 -6.06 29.34 -2.07
N LEU A 126 -5.43 29.40 -0.88
CA LEU A 126 -4.28 30.27 -0.65
C LEU A 126 -3.10 29.88 -1.55
N VAL A 127 -2.76 28.59 -1.63
CA VAL A 127 -1.64 28.07 -2.43
C VAL A 127 -1.81 28.42 -3.91
N HIS A 128 -3.00 28.15 -4.47
CA HIS A 128 -3.32 28.40 -5.87
C HIS A 128 -3.41 29.91 -6.16
N SER A 129 -3.83 30.75 -5.22
CA SER A 129 -3.82 32.21 -5.37
C SER A 129 -2.42 32.80 -5.54
N LYS A 130 -1.39 32.09 -5.08
CA LYS A 130 0.03 32.41 -5.27
C LYS A 130 0.64 31.72 -6.50
N GLN A 131 -0.19 31.12 -7.35
CA GLN A 131 0.21 30.38 -8.56
C GLN A 131 1.12 29.18 -8.26
N TYR A 132 1.06 28.64 -7.05
CA TYR A 132 1.73 27.40 -6.69
C TYR A 132 0.75 26.23 -6.71
N LEU A 133 1.30 25.03 -6.86
CA LEU A 133 0.59 23.75 -6.74
C LEU A 133 1.28 22.92 -5.67
N HIS A 134 0.52 22.11 -4.93
CA HIS A 134 1.11 21.22 -3.93
C HIS A 134 1.70 19.96 -4.56
N GLN A 135 0.99 19.33 -5.49
CA GLN A 135 1.39 18.15 -6.29
C GLN A 135 1.68 16.87 -5.50
N ASN A 136 1.41 16.82 -4.20
CA ASN A 136 1.75 15.68 -3.34
C ASN A 136 0.78 15.52 -2.16
N ILE A 137 -0.51 15.72 -2.43
CA ILE A 137 -1.57 15.62 -1.42
C ILE A 137 -1.90 14.14 -1.21
N GLN A 138 -1.66 13.65 -0.01
CA GLN A 138 -1.97 12.29 0.42
C GLN A 138 -2.00 12.23 1.96
N PRO A 139 -2.60 11.20 2.58
CA PRO A 139 -2.70 11.11 4.04
C PRO A 139 -1.39 11.26 4.80
N ALA A 140 -0.27 10.73 4.27
CA ALA A 140 1.06 10.84 4.87
C ALA A 140 1.61 12.28 4.94
N ASN A 141 1.09 13.19 4.11
CA ASN A 141 1.52 14.59 4.02
C ASN A 141 0.53 15.56 4.66
N ILE A 142 -0.44 15.05 5.43
CA ILE A 142 -1.41 15.87 6.16
C ILE A 142 -1.28 15.53 7.64
N LYS A 143 -0.74 16.45 8.44
CA LYS A 143 -0.57 16.30 9.89
C LYS A 143 -1.82 16.76 10.63
N LEU A 144 -2.22 16.03 11.66
CA LEU A 144 -3.31 16.38 12.56
C LEU A 144 -2.74 16.83 13.91
N ARG A 145 -2.90 18.12 14.23
CA ARG A 145 -2.55 18.66 15.54
C ARG A 145 -3.52 18.17 16.62
N SER A 146 -3.09 18.21 17.87
CA SER A 146 -3.91 17.82 19.04
C SER A 146 -5.19 18.65 19.18
N ASN A 147 -5.21 19.89 18.68
CA ASN A 147 -6.38 20.76 18.67
C ASN A 147 -7.35 20.48 17.50
N GLY A 148 -7.12 19.45 16.69
CA GLY A 148 -7.97 19.08 15.56
C GLY A 148 -7.67 19.79 14.24
N GLN A 149 -6.68 20.69 14.22
CA GLN A 149 -6.28 21.42 13.02
C GLN A 149 -5.41 20.57 12.08
N LEU A 150 -5.75 20.59 10.80
CA LEU A 150 -4.93 19.98 9.75
C LEU A 150 -3.81 20.92 9.31
N VAL A 151 -2.63 20.34 9.09
CA VAL A 151 -1.48 21.01 8.53
C VAL A 151 -0.99 20.22 7.32
N LEU A 152 -1.01 20.86 6.15
CA LEU A 152 -0.50 20.28 4.92
C LEU A 152 1.02 20.48 4.87
N VAL A 153 1.81 19.44 4.62
CA VAL A 153 3.28 19.48 4.67
C VAL A 153 3.93 19.03 3.35
N ASP A 154 5.24 19.27 3.24
CA ASP A 154 6.08 18.86 2.10
C ASP A 154 5.75 19.53 0.75
N PHE A 155 5.58 20.85 0.84
CA PHE A 155 5.61 21.77 -0.29
C PHE A 155 6.93 21.70 -1.07
N GLY A 156 6.91 21.97 -2.37
CA GLY A 156 8.12 22.06 -3.20
C GLY A 156 8.50 20.79 -3.96
N THR A 157 7.67 19.74 -3.92
CA THR A 157 7.84 18.56 -4.78
C THR A 157 7.28 18.84 -6.18
N SER A 158 7.87 19.79 -6.92
CA SER A 158 7.45 20.05 -8.31
C SER A 158 7.85 18.86 -9.17
N ILE A 159 6.85 18.09 -9.62
CA ILE A 159 7.08 16.90 -10.44
C ILE A 159 7.82 17.25 -11.73
N GLU A 160 7.64 18.47 -12.26
CA GLU A 160 8.36 18.94 -13.44
C GLU A 160 9.87 19.13 -13.18
N VAL A 161 10.24 19.76 -12.06
CA VAL A 161 11.66 19.93 -11.67
C VAL A 161 12.29 18.57 -11.40
N VAL A 162 11.54 17.67 -10.76
CA VAL A 162 11.99 16.29 -10.54
C VAL A 162 12.13 15.54 -11.88
N LYS A 163 11.20 15.68 -12.83
CA LYS A 163 11.32 15.07 -14.17
C LYS A 163 12.52 15.57 -14.93
N GLN A 164 12.79 16.88 -14.91
CA GLN A 164 13.93 17.48 -15.59
C GLN A 164 15.26 16.95 -15.04
N TYR A 165 15.38 16.84 -13.70
CA TYR A 165 16.50 16.18 -13.04
C TYR A 165 16.70 14.75 -13.56
N LEU A 166 15.62 13.98 -13.65
CA LEU A 166 15.68 12.55 -14.00
C LEU A 166 15.83 12.27 -15.49
N ALA A 167 15.41 13.19 -16.35
CA ALA A 167 15.70 13.12 -17.78
C ALA A 167 17.20 13.28 -18.08
N GLN A 168 17.96 13.93 -17.19
CA GLN A 168 19.41 14.14 -17.31
C GLN A 168 20.23 12.97 -16.72
N PHE A 169 19.66 12.20 -15.80
CA PHE A 169 20.32 11.07 -15.15
C PHE A 169 19.42 9.83 -15.22
N SER A 170 19.74 8.89 -16.11
CA SER A 170 18.98 7.68 -16.44
C SER A 170 18.81 6.65 -15.30
N HIS A 171 18.55 7.08 -14.07
CA HIS A 171 18.40 6.26 -12.87
C HIS A 171 17.40 6.93 -11.93
N SER A 172 16.13 6.47 -11.89
CA SER A 172 15.22 6.89 -10.82
C SER A 172 13.98 6.03 -10.65
N GLY A 173 14.14 4.96 -9.90
CA GLY A 173 13.00 4.27 -9.29
C GLY A 173 12.19 5.13 -8.31
N GLU A 174 12.82 6.04 -7.56
CA GLU A 174 12.15 6.85 -6.52
C GLU A 174 10.96 7.69 -7.04
N MET A 175 11.05 8.14 -8.28
CA MET A 175 10.03 8.91 -9.01
C MET A 175 8.71 8.14 -9.14
N THR A 176 8.78 6.84 -9.41
CA THR A 176 7.59 6.02 -9.64
C THR A 176 6.82 5.81 -8.33
N SER A 177 7.49 5.88 -7.18
CA SER A 177 6.85 5.75 -5.86
C SER A 177 5.98 6.93 -5.48
N VAL A 178 6.48 8.16 -5.68
CA VAL A 178 5.75 9.41 -5.43
C VAL A 178 4.63 9.60 -6.47
N ILE A 179 4.86 9.18 -7.72
CA ILE A 179 3.92 9.33 -8.84
C ILE A 179 2.83 8.24 -8.84
N SER A 180 3.08 7.06 -8.24
CA SER A 180 2.17 5.90 -8.28
C SER A 180 1.50 5.58 -6.94
N SER A 181 1.38 6.53 -6.01
CA SER A 181 0.73 6.29 -4.69
C SER A 181 -0.79 6.07 -4.76
N GLY A 182 -1.41 6.18 -5.94
CA GLY A 182 -2.86 6.06 -6.12
C GLY A 182 -3.65 7.35 -5.84
N TYR A 183 -2.95 8.41 -5.42
CA TYR A 183 -3.52 9.74 -5.16
C TYR A 183 -3.28 10.70 -6.33
N SER A 184 -2.14 10.59 -7.03
CA SER A 184 -1.76 11.50 -8.11
C SER A 184 -2.68 11.44 -9.34
N ALA A 185 -2.99 12.60 -9.90
CA ALA A 185 -3.77 12.71 -11.13
C ALA A 185 -2.95 12.35 -12.38
N LEU A 186 -3.58 11.82 -13.43
CA LEU A 186 -2.87 11.34 -14.63
C LEU A 186 -2.09 12.44 -15.35
N GLU A 187 -2.66 13.64 -15.46
CA GLU A 187 -1.99 14.80 -16.07
C GLU A 187 -0.76 15.25 -15.26
N GLN A 188 -0.84 15.16 -13.93
CA GLN A 188 0.29 15.40 -13.06
C GLN A 188 1.38 14.34 -13.26
N MET A 189 1.01 13.06 -13.40
CA MET A 189 1.95 11.99 -13.76
C MET A 189 2.60 12.24 -15.13
N LYS A 190 1.93 12.95 -16.04
CA LYS A 190 2.46 13.40 -17.33
C LYS A 190 3.28 14.69 -17.24
N GLY A 191 3.38 15.31 -16.07
CA GLY A 191 4.14 16.55 -15.86
C GLY A 191 3.37 17.81 -16.28
N GLN A 192 2.05 17.68 -16.42
CA GLN A 192 1.12 18.74 -16.80
C GLN A 192 0.20 19.05 -15.62
N ALA A 193 0.78 19.17 -14.42
CA ALA A 193 0.01 19.42 -13.21
C ALA A 193 -0.71 20.78 -13.31
N VAL A 194 -1.97 20.81 -12.90
CA VAL A 194 -2.83 21.99 -12.86
C VAL A 194 -3.49 22.09 -11.47
N PRO A 195 -4.11 23.22 -11.08
CA PRO A 195 -4.84 23.32 -9.80
C PRO A 195 -5.80 22.14 -9.54
N GLN A 196 -6.47 21.66 -10.60
CA GLN A 196 -7.39 20.53 -10.55
C GLN A 196 -6.72 19.17 -10.28
N SER A 197 -5.40 19.07 -10.45
CA SER A 197 -4.63 17.89 -10.06
C SER A 197 -4.55 17.76 -8.52
N ASP A 198 -4.42 18.88 -7.81
CA ASP A 198 -4.47 18.90 -6.34
C ASP A 198 -5.86 18.50 -5.84
N PHE A 199 -6.94 18.95 -6.50
CA PHE A 199 -8.31 18.56 -6.14
C PHE A 199 -8.56 17.06 -6.33
N PHE A 200 -8.03 16.46 -7.40
CA PHE A 200 -8.12 15.02 -7.61
C PHE A 200 -7.41 14.25 -6.48
N ALA A 201 -6.20 14.66 -6.11
CA ALA A 201 -5.44 14.04 -5.03
C ALA A 201 -6.12 14.20 -3.67
N LEU A 202 -6.77 15.34 -3.45
CA LEU A 202 -7.62 15.59 -2.29
C LEU A 202 -8.82 14.64 -2.27
N GLY A 203 -9.54 14.50 -3.38
CA GLY A 203 -10.66 13.56 -3.49
C GLY A 203 -10.22 12.13 -3.16
N ARG A 204 -9.10 11.66 -3.73
CA ARG A 204 -8.52 10.34 -3.44
C ARG A 204 -8.18 10.17 -1.96
N THR A 205 -7.62 11.20 -1.35
CA THR A 205 -7.35 11.24 0.10
C THR A 205 -8.63 11.04 0.91
N PHE A 206 -9.71 11.72 0.56
CA PHE A 206 -10.99 11.57 1.26
C PHE A 206 -11.66 10.22 1.02
N THR A 207 -11.48 9.59 -0.15
CA THR A 207 -11.95 8.20 -0.34
C THR A 207 -11.28 7.25 0.63
N PHE A 208 -9.97 7.40 0.89
CA PHE A 208 -9.26 6.59 1.89
C PHE A 208 -9.80 6.84 3.30
N LEU A 209 -9.98 8.10 3.68
CA LEU A 209 -10.47 8.45 5.02
C LEU A 209 -11.91 7.97 5.27
N LEU A 210 -12.75 7.99 4.24
CA LEU A 210 -14.17 7.58 4.32
C LEU A 210 -14.39 6.07 4.19
N THR A 211 -13.41 5.31 3.71
CA THR A 211 -13.54 3.85 3.49
C THR A 211 -12.60 3.03 4.37
N GLY A 212 -11.52 3.63 4.86
CA GLY A 212 -10.39 2.91 5.47
C GLY A 212 -9.58 2.07 4.48
N ARG A 213 -9.82 2.20 3.17
CA ARG A 213 -9.21 1.39 2.11
C ARG A 213 -8.36 2.24 1.20
N HIS A 214 -7.19 1.73 0.84
CA HIS A 214 -6.28 2.46 -0.02
C HIS A 214 -6.92 2.67 -1.40
N PRO A 215 -6.76 3.82 -2.09
CA PRO A 215 -7.45 4.07 -3.35
C PRO A 215 -7.18 3.04 -4.45
N LEU A 216 -5.98 2.45 -4.47
CA LEU A 216 -5.63 1.39 -5.42
C LEU A 216 -6.38 0.07 -5.16
N ASP A 217 -6.81 -0.20 -3.92
CA ASP A 217 -7.59 -1.41 -3.59
C ASP A 217 -9.01 -1.33 -4.14
N MET A 218 -9.47 -0.13 -4.47
CA MET A 218 -10.82 0.16 -4.98
C MET A 218 -10.83 0.54 -6.46
N TYR A 219 -9.67 0.49 -7.13
CA TYR A 219 -9.52 0.97 -8.49
C TYR A 219 -9.67 -0.16 -9.51
N ASP A 220 -10.68 -0.06 -10.39
CA ASP A 220 -10.85 -0.95 -11.54
C ASP A 220 -10.06 -0.41 -12.74
N ALA A 221 -8.87 -0.98 -12.96
CA ALA A 221 -8.00 -0.62 -14.07
C ALA A 221 -8.64 -0.85 -15.45
N ARG A 222 -9.60 -1.77 -15.59
CA ARG A 222 -10.27 -2.03 -16.89
C ARG A 222 -11.26 -0.93 -17.25
N LYS A 223 -11.92 -0.39 -16.23
CA LYS A 223 -12.91 0.70 -16.36
C LYS A 223 -12.31 2.08 -16.15
N ASN A 224 -11.04 2.15 -15.73
CA ASN A 224 -10.37 3.39 -15.35
C ASN A 224 -11.21 4.16 -14.30
N LEU A 225 -11.77 3.44 -13.32
CA LEU A 225 -12.76 3.96 -12.39
C LEU A 225 -12.43 3.55 -10.96
N LEU A 226 -12.57 4.48 -10.03
CA LEU A 226 -12.50 4.20 -8.60
C LEU A 226 -13.89 3.81 -8.06
N GLN A 227 -14.04 2.55 -7.67
CA GLN A 227 -15.30 1.99 -7.14
C GLN A 227 -15.34 2.14 -5.62
N TRP A 228 -15.32 3.38 -5.12
CA TRP A 228 -15.23 3.63 -3.67
C TRP A 228 -16.60 3.74 -2.97
N ARG A 229 -17.66 4.14 -3.68
CA ARG A 229 -19.01 4.30 -3.10
C ARG A 229 -19.56 3.01 -2.47
N ASP A 230 -19.23 1.85 -3.05
CA ASP A 230 -19.65 0.53 -2.54
C ASP A 230 -19.13 0.23 -1.12
N PHE A 231 -18.12 0.98 -0.67
CA PHE A 231 -17.51 0.84 0.65
C PHE A 231 -17.95 1.91 1.65
N VAL A 232 -18.93 2.76 1.29
CA VAL A 232 -19.42 3.87 2.12
C VAL A 232 -20.94 3.82 2.21
N SER A 233 -21.47 3.51 3.40
CA SER A 233 -22.92 3.51 3.66
C SER A 233 -23.37 4.64 4.58
N HIS A 234 -22.45 5.30 5.28
CA HIS A 234 -22.72 6.29 6.33
C HIS A 234 -22.54 7.76 5.89
N VAL A 235 -22.47 8.01 4.58
CA VAL A 235 -22.22 9.34 3.99
C VAL A 235 -23.36 9.70 3.05
N SER A 236 -23.80 10.96 3.10
CA SER A 236 -24.87 11.48 2.26
C SER A 236 -24.49 11.47 0.77
N PRO A 237 -25.46 11.23 -0.14
CA PRO A 237 -25.21 11.29 -1.57
C PRO A 237 -24.54 12.60 -2.01
N THR A 238 -24.96 13.74 -1.45
CA THR A 238 -24.40 15.05 -1.80
C THR A 238 -22.91 15.16 -1.51
N LEU A 239 -22.42 14.59 -0.39
CA LEU A 239 -20.98 14.56 -0.11
C LEU A 239 -20.25 13.56 -1.02
N LEU A 240 -20.85 12.41 -1.33
CA LEU A 240 -20.27 11.46 -2.29
C LEU A 240 -20.12 12.10 -3.68
N ASP A 241 -21.14 12.83 -4.13
CA ASP A 241 -21.15 13.56 -5.41
C ASP A 241 -20.07 14.64 -5.43
N LEU A 242 -19.90 15.39 -4.34
CA LEU A 242 -18.81 16.37 -4.19
C LEU A 242 -17.43 15.70 -4.33
N ILE A 243 -17.18 14.59 -3.64
CA ILE A 243 -15.89 13.88 -3.71
C ILE A 243 -15.65 13.29 -5.11
N ASP A 244 -16.67 12.76 -5.77
CA ASP A 244 -16.55 12.30 -7.16
C ASP A 244 -16.27 13.45 -8.13
N TRP A 245 -16.88 14.61 -7.90
CA TRP A 245 -16.61 15.80 -8.69
C TRP A 245 -15.15 16.25 -8.58
N LEU A 246 -14.53 16.15 -7.41
CA LEU A 246 -13.08 16.39 -7.24
C LEU A 246 -12.22 15.42 -8.07
N MET A 247 -12.67 14.18 -8.24
CA MET A 247 -11.91 13.09 -8.85
C MET A 247 -12.30 12.77 -10.31
N ALA A 248 -13.13 13.61 -10.94
CA ALA A 248 -13.59 13.35 -12.31
C ALA A 248 -12.42 13.06 -13.26
N THR A 249 -12.53 12.03 -14.11
CA THR A 249 -11.43 11.63 -14.98
C THR A 249 -11.00 12.77 -15.92
N ASP A 250 -11.97 13.45 -16.51
CA ASP A 250 -11.73 14.62 -17.36
C ASP A 250 -11.49 15.87 -16.49
N ILE A 251 -10.39 16.58 -16.74
CA ILE A 251 -9.99 17.78 -15.99
C ILE A 251 -11.09 18.85 -16.03
N GLU A 252 -11.72 19.05 -17.19
CA GLU A 252 -12.80 20.05 -17.39
C GLU A 252 -14.08 19.73 -16.59
N LYS A 253 -14.24 18.49 -16.12
CA LYS A 253 -15.36 18.09 -15.27
C LYS A 253 -15.06 18.21 -13.78
N ARG A 254 -13.84 18.61 -13.40
CA ARG A 254 -13.47 18.90 -12.01
C ARG A 254 -13.78 20.37 -11.68
N PRO A 255 -13.87 20.72 -10.37
CA PRO A 255 -13.93 22.12 -9.95
C PRO A 255 -12.80 22.92 -10.55
N LYS A 256 -13.11 24.13 -11.06
CA LYS A 256 -12.08 25.01 -11.64
C LYS A 256 -11.26 25.70 -10.57
N THR A 257 -11.88 25.99 -9.43
CA THR A 257 -11.26 26.74 -8.33
C THR A 257 -11.66 26.17 -6.98
N ALA A 258 -10.83 26.43 -5.96
CA ALA A 258 -11.12 26.04 -4.58
C ALA A 258 -12.41 26.71 -4.06
N GLN A 259 -12.72 27.92 -4.54
CA GLN A 259 -13.93 28.66 -4.20
C GLN A 259 -15.20 27.91 -4.62
N GLU A 260 -15.21 27.24 -5.76
CA GLU A 260 -16.38 26.45 -6.18
C GLU A 260 -16.61 25.27 -5.23
N ILE A 261 -15.54 24.64 -4.74
CA ILE A 261 -15.61 23.56 -3.75
C ILE A 261 -16.12 24.10 -2.40
N LEU A 262 -15.62 25.24 -1.94
CA LEU A 262 -16.07 25.88 -0.69
C LEU A 262 -17.56 26.26 -0.76
N ARG A 263 -18.04 26.77 -1.91
CA ARG A 263 -19.46 27.05 -2.11
C ARG A 263 -20.31 25.78 -2.00
N GLN A 264 -19.90 24.69 -2.65
CA GLN A 264 -20.61 23.40 -2.57
C GLN A 264 -20.63 22.83 -1.15
N LEU A 265 -19.52 22.97 -0.40
CA LEU A 265 -19.47 22.59 1.01
C LEU A 265 -20.46 23.41 1.86
N GLY A 266 -20.53 24.73 1.66
CA GLY A 266 -21.49 25.59 2.34
C GLY A 266 -22.94 25.22 2.05
N GLU A 267 -23.26 24.83 0.81
CA GLU A 267 -24.60 24.37 0.43
C GLU A 267 -24.98 23.05 1.14
N ILE A 268 -24.05 22.09 1.23
CA ILE A 268 -24.24 20.83 1.97
C ILE A 268 -24.54 21.11 3.45
N GLU A 269 -23.82 22.05 4.07
CA GLU A 269 -24.05 22.41 5.48
C GLU A 269 -25.40 23.10 5.70
N GLN A 270 -25.82 24.00 4.81
CA GLN A 270 -27.11 24.69 4.90
C GLN A 270 -28.31 23.74 4.72
N GLN A 271 -28.19 22.74 3.84
CA GLN A 271 -29.22 21.70 3.65
C GLN A 271 -29.40 20.86 4.91
N LYS A 272 -28.33 20.59 5.66
CA LYS A 272 -28.37 19.87 6.95
C LYS A 272 -29.10 20.68 8.02
N VAL A 273 -28.89 21.99 8.08
CA VAL A 273 -29.58 22.88 9.04
C VAL A 273 -31.08 22.96 8.72
N SER A 274 -31.43 23.13 7.45
CA SER A 274 -32.82 23.26 7.01
C SER A 274 -33.63 21.97 7.24
N SER A 275 -33.06 20.80 6.93
CA SER A 275 -33.68 19.49 7.19
C SER A 275 -33.86 19.22 8.68
N ASN A 276 -32.89 19.60 9.52
CA ASN A 276 -33.02 19.48 10.97
C ASN A 276 -34.13 20.40 11.53
N ILE A 277 -34.29 21.63 11.03
CA ILE A 277 -35.36 22.53 11.46
C ILE A 277 -36.74 21.98 11.06
N VAL A 278 -36.89 21.45 9.84
CA VAL A 278 -38.15 20.85 9.38
C VAL A 278 -38.51 19.61 10.21
N ASN A 279 -37.53 18.73 10.49
CA ASN A 279 -37.75 17.56 11.35
C ASN A 279 -38.12 17.96 12.79
N HIS A 280 -37.50 19.01 13.33
CA HIS A 280 -37.79 19.49 14.69
C HIS A 280 -39.17 20.17 14.80
N LEU A 281 -39.69 20.71 13.70
CA LEU A 281 -41.06 21.24 13.60
C LEU A 281 -42.10 20.12 13.43
N GLN A 282 -41.76 19.01 12.77
CA GLN A 282 -42.62 17.83 12.64
C GLN A 282 -42.69 16.98 13.93
N GLU A 283 -41.60 16.87 14.70
CA GLU A 283 -41.60 16.14 15.98
C GLU A 283 -42.46 16.80 17.08
N ARG A 284 -42.84 18.07 16.94
CA ARG A 284 -43.78 18.71 17.89
C ARG A 284 -45.24 18.29 17.71
N GLN A 285 -45.58 17.49 16.69
CA GLN A 285 -46.96 17.04 16.45
C GLN A 285 -47.29 15.63 16.94
N PHE A 286 -46.33 14.89 17.52
CA PHE A 286 -46.59 13.57 18.09
C PHE A 286 -46.19 13.51 19.57
N LEU A 287 -47.17 13.68 20.45
CA LEU A 287 -47.09 13.26 21.85
C LEU A 287 -47.46 11.76 21.93
N PRO A 288 -46.60 10.87 22.41
CA PRO A 288 -47.03 9.54 22.80
C PRO A 288 -47.58 9.57 24.23
N THR A 289 -48.81 9.10 24.39
CA THR A 289 -49.44 8.83 25.69
C THR A 289 -48.71 7.67 26.37
N ILE A 290 -48.10 7.95 27.52
CA ILE A 290 -47.51 6.93 28.40
C ILE A 290 -48.65 6.22 29.14
N VAL A 291 -48.84 4.92 28.87
CA VAL A 291 -49.57 4.02 29.77
C VAL A 291 -48.55 3.03 30.34
N LYS A 292 -48.39 3.08 31.67
CA LYS A 292 -47.56 2.17 32.45
C LYS A 292 -48.27 0.82 32.60
N THR A 293 -47.51 -0.26 32.49
CA THR A 293 -47.93 -1.56 33.03
C THR A 293 -46.73 -2.24 33.69
N GLU A 294 -46.77 -2.35 35.01
CA GLU A 294 -45.93 -3.23 35.83
C GLU A 294 -46.47 -4.66 35.76
N ILE A 295 -45.62 -5.69 35.56
CA ILE A 295 -45.79 -7.03 36.16
C ILE A 295 -44.41 -7.70 36.39
N LYS A 296 -44.06 -7.80 37.69
CA LYS A 296 -43.56 -8.93 38.51
C LYS A 296 -42.49 -9.92 38.00
N GLU A 297 -41.48 -10.07 38.86
CA GLU A 297 -40.41 -11.08 38.88
C GLU A 297 -40.90 -12.54 38.91
N GLN A 298 -40.13 -13.44 38.29
CA GLN A 298 -39.77 -14.75 38.85
C GLN A 298 -38.57 -15.37 38.10
N LEU A 299 -37.53 -15.72 38.86
CA LEU A 299 -36.41 -16.57 38.47
C LEU A 299 -36.67 -18.00 39.01
N PRO A 300 -36.15 -19.04 38.35
CA PRO A 300 -35.55 -20.12 39.14
C PRO A 300 -34.15 -20.47 38.63
N LEU A 301 -33.21 -20.35 39.56
CA LEU A 301 -32.04 -21.23 39.68
C LEU A 301 -32.49 -22.68 39.45
N ILE A 302 -31.90 -23.36 38.47
CA ILE A 302 -31.53 -24.79 38.41
C ILE A 302 -31.24 -25.10 36.94
N ALA A 303 -30.04 -24.73 36.48
CA ALA A 303 -29.42 -25.25 35.25
C ALA A 303 -27.91 -24.99 35.19
N LEU A 304 -27.25 -24.77 36.35
CA LEU A 304 -25.85 -24.35 36.40
C LEU A 304 -24.94 -25.24 37.26
N LEU A 305 -25.30 -26.50 37.51
CA LEU A 305 -24.59 -27.32 38.52
C LEU A 305 -24.45 -28.83 38.20
N ALA A 306 -24.30 -29.23 36.94
CA ALA A 306 -24.14 -30.66 36.60
C ALA A 306 -23.06 -31.00 35.55
N ALA A 307 -22.16 -30.09 35.16
CA ALA A 307 -21.14 -30.38 34.15
C ALA A 307 -19.70 -30.01 34.55
N LEU A 308 -19.48 -29.76 35.85
CA LEU A 308 -18.18 -29.44 36.42
C LEU A 308 -18.03 -30.31 37.67
N MET A 309 -17.22 -31.38 37.56
CA MET A 309 -16.64 -32.24 38.62
C MET A 309 -16.77 -33.74 38.30
N MET A 310 -16.01 -34.20 37.31
CA MET A 310 -15.52 -35.58 37.08
C MET A 310 -14.81 -35.48 35.73
N SER A 311 -13.50 -35.28 35.63
CA SER A 311 -12.50 -36.26 36.00
C SER A 311 -11.11 -35.62 35.91
N LEU A 312 -10.49 -35.39 37.06
CA LEU A 312 -9.05 -35.24 37.17
C LEU A 312 -8.58 -36.29 38.18
N SER A 313 -7.43 -36.88 37.89
CA SER A 313 -6.64 -37.85 38.67
C SER A 313 -7.05 -39.33 38.61
N LEU A 314 -6.48 -40.05 37.63
CA LEU A 314 -5.68 -41.23 37.95
C LEU A 314 -4.53 -41.38 36.93
N ILE A 315 -3.33 -41.01 37.38
CA ILE A 315 -2.04 -41.38 36.79
C ILE A 315 -1.67 -42.73 37.38
N GLY A 316 -1.21 -43.69 36.58
CA GLY A 316 -0.42 -44.80 37.10
C GLY A 316 -0.40 -46.08 36.27
N PHE A 317 0.69 -46.24 35.51
CA PHE A 317 1.33 -47.51 35.11
C PHE A 317 0.60 -48.46 34.14
N MET A 318 1.11 -48.52 32.90
CA MET A 318 2.00 -49.63 32.52
C MET A 318 2.79 -49.31 31.25
N ALA A 319 4.12 -49.40 31.38
CA ALA A 319 5.06 -49.48 30.29
C ALA A 319 5.06 -50.92 29.73
N LEU A 320 5.01 -51.08 28.41
CA LEU A 320 5.90 -51.97 27.64
C LEU A 320 5.47 -52.03 26.17
N GLY A 321 6.41 -51.64 25.31
CA GLY A 321 6.67 -52.30 24.04
C GLY A 321 5.69 -52.06 22.89
N MET A 322 6.03 -51.13 21.99
CA MET A 322 6.16 -51.50 20.57
C MET A 322 6.93 -50.44 19.77
N ARG A 323 7.87 -50.95 18.99
CA ARG A 323 8.83 -50.33 18.07
C ARG A 323 8.28 -49.13 17.28
N SER A 324 8.93 -47.97 17.40
CA SER A 324 8.91 -46.94 16.36
C SER A 324 9.75 -47.38 15.16
N PRO A 325 9.26 -47.33 13.92
CA PRO A 325 10.15 -47.39 12.77
C PRO A 325 10.96 -46.09 12.75
N LYS A 326 12.26 -46.24 12.53
CA LYS A 326 13.18 -45.13 12.24
C LYS A 326 12.59 -44.34 11.07
N PHE A 327 12.15 -43.12 11.32
CA PHE A 327 11.87 -42.15 10.26
C PHE A 327 13.23 -41.86 9.62
N SER A 328 13.53 -42.55 8.52
CA SER A 328 14.56 -42.12 7.60
C SER A 328 14.13 -40.74 7.12
N ALA A 329 14.82 -39.70 7.60
CA ALA A 329 14.81 -38.42 6.93
C ALA A 329 15.28 -38.69 5.49
N LEU A 330 14.33 -38.80 4.56
CA LEU A 330 14.64 -38.62 3.16
C LEU A 330 15.22 -37.21 3.10
N ILE A 331 16.51 -37.10 2.80
CA ILE A 331 17.10 -35.83 2.45
C ILE A 331 16.45 -35.48 1.11
N THR A 332 15.36 -34.71 1.16
CA THR A 332 14.75 -34.16 -0.04
C THR A 332 15.75 -33.19 -0.63
N GLN A 333 16.40 -33.58 -1.71
CA GLN A 333 17.41 -32.75 -2.36
C GLN A 333 16.70 -31.57 -3.00
N SER A 334 16.97 -30.36 -2.52
CA SER A 334 16.39 -29.13 -3.08
C SER A 334 16.83 -28.98 -4.53
N GLN A 335 15.90 -28.62 -5.42
CA GLN A 335 16.23 -28.38 -6.82
C GLN A 335 17.18 -27.18 -6.94
N ALA A 336 18.27 -27.34 -7.69
CA ALA A 336 19.16 -26.24 -8.05
C ALA A 336 18.51 -25.39 -9.17
N SER A 337 18.72 -24.08 -9.12
CA SER A 337 18.25 -23.15 -10.15
C SER A 337 19.24 -23.02 -11.29
N ASP A 338 18.74 -22.93 -12.52
CA ASP A 338 19.50 -22.39 -13.65
C ASP A 338 19.26 -20.89 -13.74
N ARG A 339 20.31 -20.08 -13.56
CA ARG A 339 20.21 -18.62 -13.70
C ARG A 339 20.18 -18.26 -15.18
N LYS A 340 19.03 -17.80 -15.67
CA LYS A 340 18.83 -17.37 -17.07
C LYS A 340 18.56 -15.86 -17.10
N GLY A 341 19.58 -15.09 -17.44
CA GLY A 341 19.53 -13.64 -17.29
C GLY A 341 19.39 -13.26 -15.82
N LYS A 342 18.36 -12.48 -15.49
CA LYS A 342 18.05 -12.13 -14.10
C LYS A 342 17.12 -13.14 -13.42
N ILE A 343 16.60 -14.14 -14.13
CA ILE A 343 15.58 -15.07 -13.62
C ILE A 343 16.26 -16.32 -13.04
N ASP A 344 15.90 -16.68 -11.81
CA ASP A 344 16.26 -17.98 -11.24
C ASP A 344 15.15 -18.97 -11.65
N PHE A 345 15.50 -19.88 -12.57
CA PHE A 345 14.55 -20.82 -13.15
C PHE A 345 14.76 -22.22 -12.62
N PHE A 346 13.67 -22.82 -12.12
CA PHE A 346 13.61 -24.20 -11.69
C PHE A 346 12.80 -24.98 -12.73
N THR A 347 13.44 -25.98 -13.33
CA THR A 347 12.87 -26.80 -14.40
C THR A 347 11.63 -27.57 -13.95
N TYR A 348 10.86 -28.03 -14.93
CA TYR A 348 9.64 -28.80 -14.69
C TYR A 348 9.91 -30.04 -13.84
N GLN A 349 9.10 -30.20 -12.81
CA GLN A 349 9.14 -31.31 -11.88
C GLN A 349 7.73 -31.78 -11.59
N GLU A 350 7.57 -33.10 -11.42
CA GLU A 350 6.27 -33.73 -11.20
C GLU A 350 5.73 -33.43 -9.80
N GLY A 351 4.43 -33.19 -9.73
CA GLY A 351 3.63 -33.27 -8.52
C GLY A 351 2.41 -34.14 -8.75
N ARG A 352 1.97 -34.81 -7.69
CA ARG A 352 0.91 -35.83 -7.72
C ARG A 352 -0.25 -35.45 -6.81
N ASP A 353 -1.48 -35.60 -7.31
CA ASP A 353 -2.68 -35.44 -6.49
C ASP A 353 -3.01 -36.71 -5.67
N SER A 354 -3.99 -36.62 -4.78
CA SER A 354 -4.46 -37.73 -3.95
C SER A 354 -4.97 -38.95 -4.74
N GLN A 355 -5.30 -38.76 -6.02
CA GLN A 355 -5.75 -39.81 -6.94
C GLN A 355 -4.61 -40.41 -7.78
N GLY A 356 -3.37 -39.98 -7.54
CA GLY A 356 -2.21 -40.44 -8.28
C GLY A 356 -2.03 -39.78 -9.66
N LYS A 357 -2.86 -38.79 -10.00
CA LYS A 357 -2.76 -38.05 -11.26
C LYS A 357 -1.67 -36.99 -11.15
N THR A 358 -1.01 -36.73 -12.27
CA THR A 358 0.22 -35.92 -12.28
C THR A 358 0.11 -34.65 -13.11
N ALA A 359 0.84 -33.63 -12.67
CA ALA A 359 1.13 -32.40 -13.40
C ALA A 359 2.59 -32.01 -13.16
N GLU A 360 3.21 -31.34 -14.13
CA GLU A 360 4.57 -30.80 -13.98
C GLU A 360 4.52 -29.29 -13.74
N PHE A 361 5.42 -28.82 -12.89
CA PHE A 361 5.53 -27.42 -12.50
C PHE A 361 6.96 -26.92 -12.69
N SER A 362 7.11 -25.82 -13.43
CA SER A 362 8.35 -25.02 -13.45
C SER A 362 8.15 -23.78 -12.61
N ILE A 363 9.22 -23.27 -12.00
CA ILE A 363 9.16 -22.10 -11.12
C ILE A 363 10.14 -21.07 -11.65
N ALA A 364 9.62 -19.94 -12.09
CA ALA A 364 10.40 -18.77 -12.44
C ALA A 364 10.33 -17.78 -11.29
N ILE A 365 11.43 -17.63 -10.58
CA ILE A 365 11.60 -16.56 -9.62
C ILE A 365 12.17 -15.39 -10.39
N LEU A 366 11.39 -14.31 -10.48
CA LEU A 366 11.72 -13.11 -11.24
C LEU A 366 12.77 -12.33 -10.44
N SER A 367 13.96 -12.93 -10.37
CA SER A 367 15.21 -12.45 -9.79
C SER A 367 15.24 -12.21 -8.28
N THR A 368 16.27 -12.72 -7.62
CA THR A 368 16.65 -12.32 -6.25
C THR A 368 16.88 -10.82 -6.08
N GLU A 369 17.15 -10.08 -7.17
CA GLU A 369 17.33 -8.64 -7.16
C GLU A 369 16.01 -7.87 -7.09
N TYR A 370 14.88 -8.45 -7.50
CA TYR A 370 13.57 -7.79 -7.51
C TYR A 370 12.70 -8.34 -6.39
N LYS A 371 12.54 -7.53 -5.35
CA LYS A 371 11.79 -7.92 -4.15
C LYS A 371 10.61 -7.00 -3.96
N TRP A 372 9.45 -7.52 -3.59
CA TRP A 372 8.35 -6.66 -3.17
C TRP A 372 8.81 -5.65 -2.11
N LEU A 373 8.43 -4.39 -2.28
CA LEU A 373 8.69 -3.38 -1.26
C LEU A 373 7.88 -3.72 -0.01
N LEU A 374 8.49 -3.54 1.17
CA LEU A 374 7.81 -3.73 2.45
C LEU A 374 6.52 -2.90 2.49
N ASN A 375 5.45 -3.50 3.01
CA ASN A 375 4.10 -2.94 3.03
C ASN A 375 3.42 -2.56 1.69
N SER A 376 4.07 -2.72 0.54
CA SER A 376 3.48 -2.39 -0.78
C SER A 376 2.83 -3.60 -1.47
N THR A 377 1.81 -3.38 -2.29
CA THR A 377 1.18 -4.39 -3.16
C THR A 377 1.58 -4.28 -4.63
N PHE A 378 2.19 -3.17 -5.05
CA PHE A 378 2.42 -2.84 -6.46
C PHE A 378 3.84 -2.37 -6.77
N GLN A 379 4.66 -2.13 -5.74
CA GLN A 379 6.04 -1.66 -5.87
C GLN A 379 7.01 -2.78 -5.54
N ILE A 380 8.07 -2.82 -6.33
CA ILE A 380 9.16 -3.78 -6.17
C ILE A 380 10.47 -3.01 -6.04
N LYS A 381 11.45 -3.59 -5.39
CA LYS A 381 12.76 -3.04 -5.10
C LYS A 381 13.77 -3.75 -5.97
N HIS A 382 14.55 -3.02 -6.76
CA HIS A 382 15.65 -3.51 -7.59
C HIS A 382 16.89 -2.66 -7.31
N ASN A 383 18.00 -3.27 -6.87
CA ASN A 383 19.25 -2.56 -6.53
C ASN A 383 19.04 -1.33 -5.64
N ASP A 384 18.27 -1.49 -4.56
CA ASP A 384 17.86 -0.43 -3.64
C ASP A 384 16.92 0.65 -4.19
N GLN A 385 16.47 0.54 -5.44
CA GLN A 385 15.52 1.46 -6.07
C GLN A 385 14.11 0.86 -6.14
N VAL A 386 13.09 1.69 -5.98
CA VAL A 386 11.69 1.25 -6.15
C VAL A 386 11.32 1.30 -7.62
N VAL A 387 11.02 0.17 -8.27
CA VAL A 387 10.61 0.13 -9.68
C VAL A 387 9.16 -0.34 -9.81
N SER A 388 8.51 0.00 -10.92
CA SER A 388 7.16 -0.49 -11.22
C SER A 388 7.19 -1.90 -11.81
N LEU A 389 6.02 -2.54 -11.80
CA LEU A 389 5.81 -3.81 -12.50
C LEU A 389 5.97 -3.69 -14.02
N ASP A 390 5.72 -2.52 -14.61
CA ASP A 390 5.95 -2.30 -16.05
C ASP A 390 7.45 -2.25 -16.39
N PHE A 391 8.30 -1.74 -15.50
CA PHE A 391 9.75 -1.83 -15.66
C PHE A 391 10.24 -3.28 -15.63
N LEU A 392 9.74 -4.07 -14.67
CA LEU A 392 10.03 -5.50 -14.60
C LEU A 392 9.58 -6.23 -15.87
N LYS A 393 8.40 -5.90 -16.40
CA LYS A 393 7.90 -6.48 -17.65
C LYS A 393 8.90 -6.34 -18.78
N LEU A 394 9.41 -5.12 -19.02
CA LEU A 394 10.36 -4.87 -20.11
C LEU A 394 11.61 -5.72 -19.98
N ASN A 395 12.15 -5.84 -18.77
CA ASN A 395 13.34 -6.65 -18.50
C ASN A 395 13.07 -8.15 -18.70
N LEU A 396 11.91 -8.65 -18.24
CA LEU A 396 11.54 -10.06 -18.43
C LEU A 396 11.26 -10.42 -19.89
N GLU A 397 10.75 -9.48 -20.68
CA GLU A 397 10.61 -9.65 -22.14
C GLU A 397 11.96 -9.73 -22.84
N GLN A 398 12.92 -8.89 -22.43
CA GLN A 398 14.30 -8.95 -22.94
C GLN A 398 15.00 -10.26 -22.56
N ASP A 399 14.82 -10.71 -21.31
CA ASP A 399 15.35 -12.00 -20.83
C ASP A 399 14.65 -13.20 -21.49
N GLY A 400 13.57 -12.98 -22.24
CA GLY A 400 12.88 -14.02 -23.01
C GLY A 400 12.16 -15.03 -22.12
N ILE A 401 11.55 -14.57 -21.02
CA ILE A 401 10.87 -15.43 -20.03
C ILE A 401 9.88 -16.43 -20.67
N GLN A 402 9.21 -16.04 -21.77
CA GLN A 402 8.26 -16.90 -22.47
C GLN A 402 8.92 -18.17 -23.03
N LYS A 403 10.17 -18.05 -23.49
CA LYS A 403 10.97 -19.18 -23.97
C LYS A 403 11.55 -19.97 -22.81
N ILE A 404 12.01 -19.28 -21.77
CA ILE A 404 12.58 -19.90 -20.55
C ILE A 404 11.59 -20.86 -19.90
N MET A 405 10.31 -20.49 -19.84
CA MET A 405 9.27 -21.32 -19.22
C MET A 405 8.76 -22.48 -20.10
N GLU A 406 9.35 -22.67 -21.28
CA GLU A 406 9.16 -23.80 -22.18
C GLU A 406 7.67 -24.17 -22.40
N TYR A 407 6.88 -23.29 -23.00
CA TYR A 407 5.50 -23.60 -23.43
C TYR A 407 4.55 -24.09 -22.30
N PRO A 408 4.35 -23.31 -21.23
CA PRO A 408 3.38 -23.65 -20.19
C PRO A 408 1.95 -23.72 -20.76
N THR A 409 1.13 -24.60 -20.19
CA THR A 409 -0.31 -24.71 -20.51
C THR A 409 -1.16 -23.83 -19.61
N GLU A 410 -0.74 -23.59 -18.36
CA GLU A 410 -1.32 -22.61 -17.45
C GLU A 410 -0.21 -21.88 -16.71
N ILE A 411 -0.52 -20.66 -16.25
CA ILE A 411 0.37 -19.85 -15.42
C ILE A 411 -0.27 -19.65 -14.04
N ILE A 412 0.47 -19.94 -12.97
CA ILE A 412 0.07 -19.62 -11.60
C ILE A 412 0.91 -18.43 -11.13
N SER A 413 0.23 -17.37 -10.73
CA SER A 413 0.85 -16.14 -10.22
C SER A 413 0.79 -16.15 -8.70
N VAL A 414 1.95 -16.09 -8.07
CA VAL A 414 2.07 -16.32 -6.62
C VAL A 414 2.24 -14.99 -5.90
N GLY A 415 1.54 -14.85 -4.79
CA GLY A 415 1.69 -13.75 -3.85
C GLY A 415 2.31 -14.23 -2.54
N THR A 416 3.19 -13.40 -1.98
CA THR A 416 3.78 -13.58 -0.64
C THR A 416 3.79 -12.26 0.12
N ALA A 417 3.78 -12.33 1.46
CA ALA A 417 4.00 -11.20 2.34
C ALA A 417 5.02 -11.53 3.44
N THR A 418 5.79 -10.54 3.85
CA THR A 418 6.68 -10.62 5.03
C THR A 418 5.89 -10.66 6.33
N CYS A 419 6.56 -11.00 7.42
CA CYS A 419 6.05 -11.02 8.80
C CYS A 419 5.65 -9.64 9.37
N GLU A 420 5.48 -8.62 8.53
CA GLU A 420 5.13 -7.27 8.97
C GLU A 420 3.64 -7.13 9.25
N GLY A 421 3.30 -6.56 10.41
CA GLY A 421 1.95 -6.13 10.73
C GLY A 421 0.97 -7.28 11.02
N ASN A 422 -0.32 -6.96 10.95
CA ASN A 422 -1.40 -7.91 11.24
C ASN A 422 -1.49 -9.02 10.17
N LEU A 423 -1.67 -10.27 10.61
CA LEU A 423 -1.77 -11.45 9.76
C LEU A 423 -2.80 -11.31 8.62
N ALA A 424 -4.00 -10.79 8.92
CA ALA A 424 -5.06 -10.62 7.92
C ALA A 424 -4.67 -9.58 6.86
N VAL A 425 -3.95 -8.52 7.26
CA VAL A 425 -3.44 -7.49 6.35
C VAL A 425 -2.35 -8.07 5.45
N ALA A 426 -1.43 -8.85 6.01
CA ALA A 426 -0.38 -9.52 5.24
C ALA A 426 -0.95 -10.55 4.25
N GLN A 427 -1.96 -11.33 4.65
CA GLN A 427 -2.66 -12.26 3.76
C GLN A 427 -3.39 -11.55 2.62
N ARG A 428 -4.04 -10.41 2.89
CA ARG A 428 -4.67 -9.58 1.85
C ARG A 428 -3.62 -8.98 0.90
N ARG A 429 -2.53 -8.45 1.45
CA ARG A 429 -1.41 -7.91 0.66
C ARG A 429 -0.81 -8.96 -0.27
N SER A 430 -0.61 -10.17 0.24
CA SER A 430 -0.14 -11.30 -0.54
C SER A 430 -1.11 -11.63 -1.69
N LEU A 431 -2.42 -11.66 -1.43
CA LEU A 431 -3.41 -11.84 -2.50
C LEU A 431 -3.34 -10.74 -3.58
N GLU A 432 -3.24 -9.48 -3.18
CA GLU A 432 -3.13 -8.37 -4.14
C GLU A 432 -1.84 -8.46 -4.97
N ARG A 433 -0.72 -8.82 -4.34
CA ARG A 433 0.53 -9.10 -5.07
C ARG A 433 0.36 -10.23 -6.09
N ALA A 434 -0.33 -11.32 -5.73
CA ALA A 434 -0.64 -12.39 -6.69
C ALA A 434 -1.40 -11.86 -7.92
N LYS A 435 -2.41 -11.00 -7.71
CA LYS A 435 -3.17 -10.36 -8.80
C LYS A 435 -2.29 -9.48 -9.67
N GLN A 436 -1.38 -8.71 -9.07
CA GLN A 436 -0.42 -7.89 -9.80
C GLN A 436 0.55 -8.73 -10.65
N VAL A 437 1.08 -9.83 -10.09
CA VAL A 437 1.89 -10.80 -10.86
C VAL A 437 1.08 -11.41 -12.00
N GLN A 438 -0.22 -11.65 -11.80
CA GLN A 438 -1.07 -12.18 -12.86
C GLN A 438 -1.29 -11.19 -14.00
N MET A 439 -1.51 -9.91 -13.70
CA MET A 439 -1.58 -8.88 -14.74
C MET A 439 -0.27 -8.81 -15.54
N LEU A 440 0.87 -8.90 -14.85
CA LEU A 440 2.19 -9.00 -15.49
C LEU A 440 2.29 -10.24 -16.39
N ALA A 441 1.95 -11.42 -15.86
CA ALA A 441 1.98 -12.68 -16.61
C ALA A 441 1.06 -12.65 -17.84
N GLN A 442 -0.16 -12.11 -17.72
CA GLN A 442 -1.07 -11.97 -18.85
C GLN A 442 -0.50 -11.08 -19.95
N LYS A 443 0.23 -10.01 -19.60
CA LYS A 443 0.94 -9.18 -20.57
C LYS A 443 2.12 -9.94 -21.21
N LEU A 444 2.93 -10.63 -20.41
CA LEU A 444 4.12 -11.37 -20.87
C LEU A 444 3.76 -12.54 -21.80
N PHE A 445 2.72 -13.30 -21.46
CA PHE A 445 2.31 -14.53 -22.15
C PHE A 445 1.14 -14.31 -23.11
N LYS A 446 0.76 -13.06 -23.39
CA LYS A 446 -0.37 -12.70 -24.28
C LYS A 446 -0.32 -13.41 -25.64
N ASN A 447 0.89 -13.56 -26.19
CA ASN A 447 1.12 -14.16 -27.51
C ASN A 447 1.61 -15.62 -27.43
N THR A 448 1.59 -16.24 -26.24
CA THR A 448 2.02 -17.62 -26.03
C THR A 448 0.82 -18.55 -26.19
N SER A 449 0.66 -19.11 -27.39
CA SER A 449 -0.52 -19.90 -27.77
C SER A 449 -0.78 -21.14 -26.90
N SER A 450 0.24 -21.69 -26.25
CA SER A 450 0.13 -22.82 -25.34
C SER A 450 -0.60 -22.48 -24.04
N VAL A 451 -0.57 -21.23 -23.58
CA VAL A 451 -1.19 -20.81 -22.32
C VAL A 451 -2.70 -20.72 -22.50
N LYS A 452 -3.43 -21.60 -21.80
CA LYS A 452 -4.89 -21.75 -21.82
C LYS A 452 -5.58 -21.34 -20.52
N GLY A 453 -4.83 -20.90 -19.50
CA GLY A 453 -5.43 -20.49 -18.24
C GLY A 453 -4.45 -19.78 -17.31
N TYR A 454 -5.02 -19.01 -16.39
CA TYR A 454 -4.29 -18.33 -15.34
C TYR A 454 -4.89 -18.68 -13.98
N ARG A 455 -4.04 -18.81 -12.96
CA ARG A 455 -4.46 -19.02 -11.57
C ARG A 455 -3.70 -18.08 -10.66
N LEU A 456 -4.27 -17.81 -9.49
CA LEU A 456 -3.60 -17.11 -8.39
C LEU A 456 -3.26 -18.10 -7.29
N LEU A 457 -2.12 -17.92 -6.64
CA LEU A 457 -1.78 -18.60 -5.39
C LEU A 457 -1.46 -17.57 -4.32
N ASN A 458 -2.21 -17.57 -3.23
CA ASN A 458 -1.95 -16.71 -2.07
C ASN A 458 -1.26 -17.51 -0.97
N LEU A 459 0.04 -17.33 -0.77
CA LEU A 459 0.76 -17.99 0.33
C LEU A 459 0.58 -17.26 1.68
N GLY A 460 0.21 -15.99 1.63
CA GLY A 460 -0.04 -15.18 2.82
C GLY A 460 1.25 -14.69 3.48
N GLN A 461 1.21 -14.52 4.79
CA GLN A 461 2.33 -14.02 5.59
C GLN A 461 3.38 -15.11 5.83
N PHE A 462 4.66 -14.77 5.77
CA PHE A 462 5.77 -15.60 6.24
C PHE A 462 5.85 -15.60 7.78
N GLN A 463 6.06 -16.75 8.42
CA GLN A 463 5.82 -16.97 9.87
C GLN A 463 6.95 -17.63 10.68
N GLN A 464 8.20 -17.73 10.20
CA GLN A 464 9.27 -18.33 11.01
C GLN A 464 9.54 -17.59 12.35
N ASN A 465 9.96 -18.35 13.37
CA ASN A 465 10.32 -17.84 14.69
C ASN A 465 11.44 -16.78 14.60
N LYS A 466 11.19 -15.58 15.15
CA LYS A 466 12.07 -14.40 15.10
C LYS A 466 12.20 -13.73 13.72
N CYS A 467 11.14 -13.76 12.89
CA CYS A 467 11.12 -13.01 11.64
C CYS A 467 11.23 -11.48 11.87
N PRO A 468 12.36 -10.83 11.51
CA PRO A 468 12.49 -9.39 11.64
C PRO A 468 11.59 -8.73 10.60
N SER A 469 10.84 -7.70 10.98
CA SER A 469 9.97 -6.98 10.05
C SER A 469 10.73 -6.37 8.86
N ASN A 470 12.04 -6.13 9.01
CA ASN A 470 12.86 -5.37 8.07
C ASN A 470 13.95 -6.17 7.34
N GLN A 471 14.05 -7.49 7.52
CA GLN A 471 15.07 -8.33 6.89
C GLN A 471 14.46 -9.63 6.39
N ASP A 472 14.92 -10.07 5.22
CA ASP A 472 14.51 -11.36 4.68
C ASP A 472 15.31 -12.47 5.36
N ILE A 473 14.61 -13.49 5.87
CA ILE A 473 15.27 -14.70 6.40
C ILE A 473 15.67 -15.62 5.25
N THR A 474 14.90 -15.62 4.17
CA THR A 474 15.14 -16.44 2.97
C THR A 474 15.33 -15.56 1.75
N ALA A 475 16.04 -16.07 0.73
CA ALA A 475 16.25 -15.31 -0.50
C ALA A 475 14.91 -14.95 -1.20
N TYR A 476 13.86 -15.74 -0.95
CA TYR A 476 12.61 -15.72 -1.70
C TYR A 476 11.38 -15.20 -0.96
N GLN A 477 11.52 -14.80 0.31
CA GLN A 477 10.41 -14.32 1.15
C GLN A 477 9.58 -13.20 0.49
N ARG A 478 10.24 -12.32 -0.26
CA ARG A 478 9.63 -11.19 -0.99
C ARG A 478 9.77 -11.29 -2.50
N SER A 479 10.09 -12.47 -3.02
CA SER A 479 10.27 -12.62 -4.47
C SER A 479 8.95 -12.56 -5.22
N ILE A 480 9.09 -12.26 -6.50
CA ILE A 480 7.99 -12.30 -7.46
C ILE A 480 8.10 -13.65 -8.17
N ILE A 481 7.06 -14.49 -8.06
CA ILE A 481 7.12 -15.88 -8.47
C ILE A 481 6.03 -16.17 -9.50
N ILE A 482 6.42 -16.76 -10.62
CA ILE A 482 5.54 -17.26 -11.69
C ILE A 482 5.78 -18.76 -11.83
N ILE A 483 4.71 -19.55 -11.84
CA ILE A 483 4.79 -21.00 -12.00
C ILE A 483 4.15 -21.40 -13.31
N GLY A 484 4.86 -22.20 -14.10
CA GLY A 484 4.38 -22.76 -15.36
C GLY A 484 3.85 -24.16 -15.11
N VAL A 485 2.68 -24.48 -15.66
CA VAL A 485 2.02 -25.77 -15.46
C VAL A 485 1.94 -26.52 -16.78
N ARG A 486 2.26 -27.81 -16.76
CA ARG A 486 1.94 -28.78 -17.82
C ARG A 486 1.13 -29.93 -17.22
N LYS A 487 -0.17 -29.97 -17.55
CA LYS A 487 -1.05 -31.07 -17.09
C LYS A 487 -0.73 -32.34 -17.87
N LYS A 488 -0.31 -33.41 -17.18
CA LYS A 488 -0.07 -34.73 -17.78
C LYS A 488 -1.32 -35.59 -17.74
N SER A 489 -1.99 -35.60 -16.60
CA SER A 489 -3.18 -36.40 -16.36
C SER A 489 -4.46 -35.57 -16.53
N LYS A 490 -5.46 -36.13 -17.24
CA LYS A 490 -6.77 -35.50 -17.39
C LYS A 490 -7.49 -35.43 -16.04
N GLY A 491 -7.96 -34.25 -15.67
CA GLY A 491 -8.69 -34.03 -14.42
C GLY A 491 -7.82 -34.17 -13.16
N VAL A 492 -6.53 -33.85 -13.25
CA VAL A 492 -5.64 -33.69 -12.09
C VAL A 492 -6.11 -32.54 -11.19
N ILE A 493 -6.11 -32.76 -9.88
CA ILE A 493 -6.37 -31.73 -8.87
C ILE A 493 -5.09 -30.91 -8.69
N LEU A 494 -5.01 -29.78 -9.38
CA LEU A 494 -3.78 -28.97 -9.44
C LEU A 494 -3.29 -28.50 -8.07
N ASP A 495 -4.19 -28.21 -7.13
CA ASP A 495 -3.81 -27.70 -5.81
C ASP A 495 -3.05 -28.76 -5.01
N GLU A 496 -3.52 -30.01 -5.05
CA GLU A 496 -2.86 -31.15 -4.42
C GLU A 496 -1.53 -31.46 -5.10
N ALA A 497 -1.51 -31.54 -6.44
CA ALA A 497 -0.29 -31.80 -7.20
C ALA A 497 0.78 -30.71 -7.00
N LEU A 498 0.39 -29.43 -6.96
CA LEU A 498 1.33 -28.33 -6.70
C LEU A 498 1.86 -28.37 -5.26
N ARG A 499 0.99 -28.68 -4.29
CA ARG A 499 1.39 -28.81 -2.90
C ARG A 499 2.36 -29.97 -2.70
N ASP A 500 2.06 -31.13 -3.29
CA ASP A 500 2.93 -32.30 -3.33
C ASP A 500 4.31 -31.94 -3.91
N ARG A 501 4.32 -31.24 -5.05
CA ARG A 501 5.53 -30.71 -5.66
C ARG A 501 6.35 -29.84 -4.70
N PHE A 502 5.73 -28.93 -3.96
CA PHE A 502 6.45 -28.05 -3.02
C PHE A 502 7.05 -28.80 -1.82
N ILE A 503 6.44 -29.89 -1.38
CA ILE A 503 6.88 -30.65 -0.20
C ILE A 503 7.94 -31.67 -0.56
N ASN A 504 7.70 -32.41 -1.64
CA ASN A 504 8.53 -33.55 -2.02
C ASN A 504 9.70 -33.16 -2.92
N GLN A 505 9.70 -31.96 -3.49
CA GLN A 505 10.80 -31.49 -4.34
C GLN A 505 11.11 -29.98 -4.19
N PRO A 506 11.16 -29.41 -2.98
CA PRO A 506 11.26 -27.96 -2.76
C PRO A 506 12.39 -27.32 -3.58
N PHE A 507 12.17 -26.06 -3.96
CA PHE A 507 13.17 -25.28 -4.69
C PHE A 507 13.96 -24.43 -3.71
N ALA A 508 15.29 -24.48 -3.80
CA ALA A 508 16.20 -23.76 -2.91
C ALA A 508 15.85 -23.92 -1.40
N ASP A 509 15.70 -22.82 -0.66
CA ASP A 509 15.34 -22.78 0.78
C ASP A 509 13.84 -22.59 1.03
N PHE A 510 13.00 -22.70 0.00
CA PHE A 510 11.55 -22.54 0.13
C PHE A 510 10.93 -23.68 0.94
N LYS A 511 10.16 -23.32 1.97
CA LYS A 511 9.31 -24.26 2.72
C LYS A 511 7.89 -23.74 2.74
N LEU A 512 6.95 -24.59 2.31
CA LEU A 512 5.55 -24.19 2.23
C LEU A 512 4.96 -23.86 3.60
N ASP A 513 5.34 -24.61 4.63
CA ASP A 513 4.83 -24.45 6.01
C ASP A 513 5.32 -23.16 6.69
N ASP A 514 6.31 -22.45 6.10
CA ASP A 514 6.72 -21.14 6.59
C ASP A 514 5.68 -20.04 6.25
N TYR A 515 4.65 -20.36 5.46
CA TYR A 515 3.64 -19.41 5.01
C TYR A 515 2.27 -19.70 5.62
N SER A 516 1.57 -18.64 6.05
CA SER A 516 0.31 -18.73 6.81
C SER A 516 -0.85 -19.44 6.11
N LEU A 517 -0.79 -19.56 4.78
CA LEU A 517 -1.76 -20.26 3.94
C LEU A 517 -1.14 -21.49 3.24
N GLY A 518 0.03 -21.96 3.69
CA GLY A 518 0.71 -23.14 3.15
C GLY A 518 0.23 -24.49 3.68
N SER A 519 -0.51 -24.49 4.80
CA SER A 519 -1.06 -25.72 5.39
C SER A 519 -2.05 -26.42 4.46
N VAL A 520 -2.19 -27.75 4.58
CA VAL A 520 -3.11 -28.58 3.77
C VAL A 520 -4.50 -27.94 3.63
N ASP A 521 -5.08 -27.49 4.75
CA ASP A 521 -6.47 -27.00 4.78
C ASP A 521 -6.66 -25.59 4.20
N LYS A 522 -5.57 -24.87 3.93
CA LYS A 522 -5.60 -23.46 3.50
C LYS A 522 -5.00 -23.24 2.11
N PHE A 523 -4.16 -24.17 1.66
CA PHE A 523 -3.49 -24.08 0.37
C PHE A 523 -4.49 -24.33 -0.76
N ALA A 524 -4.76 -23.30 -1.54
CA ALA A 524 -5.62 -23.39 -2.71
C ALA A 524 -5.17 -22.41 -3.79
N THR A 525 -5.37 -22.78 -5.05
CA THR A 525 -5.18 -21.85 -6.16
C THR A 525 -6.52 -21.41 -6.72
N ILE A 526 -6.62 -20.14 -7.11
CA ILE A 526 -7.87 -19.51 -7.55
C ILE A 526 -7.85 -19.42 -9.08
N PRO A 527 -8.71 -20.16 -9.81
CA PRO A 527 -8.82 -20.06 -11.26
C PRO A 527 -9.25 -18.66 -11.69
N GLN A 528 -8.68 -18.14 -12.77
CA GLN A 528 -9.03 -16.85 -13.35
C GLN A 528 -9.34 -17.00 -14.84
N PRO A 529 -10.40 -16.34 -15.36
CA PRO A 529 -10.75 -16.43 -16.77
C PRO A 529 -9.68 -15.77 -17.65
N ILE A 530 -9.46 -16.31 -18.85
CA ILE A 530 -8.65 -15.63 -19.86
C ILE A 530 -9.44 -14.41 -20.33
N VAL A 531 -8.95 -13.21 -20.04
CA VAL A 531 -9.49 -11.98 -20.62
C VAL A 531 -8.94 -11.85 -22.04
N ILE A 532 -9.65 -12.41 -23.03
CA ILE A 532 -9.34 -12.20 -24.44
C ILE A 532 -9.69 -10.74 -24.78
N PRO A 533 -8.76 -9.92 -25.28
CA PRO A 533 -9.12 -8.59 -25.74
C PRO A 533 -10.08 -8.74 -26.92
N ILE A 534 -11.30 -8.23 -26.77
CA ILE A 534 -12.23 -8.03 -27.87
C ILE A 534 -11.47 -7.13 -28.86
N LYS A 535 -11.17 -7.66 -30.05
CA LYS A 535 -10.68 -6.83 -31.17
C LYS A 535 -11.74 -5.76 -31.40
N LYS A 536 -11.41 -4.50 -31.11
CA LYS A 536 -12.13 -3.35 -31.63
C LYS A 536 -11.59 -3.03 -33.01
#